data_AF-A0A7X8DGB0-F1
#
_entry.id   AF-A0A7X8DGB0-F1
#
_cell.length_a   1.000
_cell.length_b   1.000
_cell.length_c   1.000
_cell.angle_alpha   90.00
_cell.angle_beta   90.00
_cell.angle_gamma   90.00
#
_symmetry.space_group_name_H-M   'P 1'
#
loop_
_entity.id
_entity.type
_entity.pdbx_description
1 polymer ?
#
loop_
_entity_poly.entity_id
_entity_poly.type
_entity_poly.pdbx_seq_one_letter_code
_entity_poly.pdbx_strand_id
1 'polypeptide(L)'
;MGKDWNVVITGGEIPHLGAVALGIPRPSLRDPAVTSATVSVMTLTGHKEDEVARPAAHFLASRLGVPVVVSCGIHNDNIRQEDIQHINGMVQEALNDLVREACG
;
A
#
# COMPACT_ATOMS: atom_id res chain seq x y z
N MET A 1 -8.68 -13.82 -1.61
CA MET A 1 -8.99 -13.93 -3.05
C MET A 1 -8.11 -15.03 -3.62
N GLY A 2 -8.07 -15.31 -4.93
CA GLY A 2 -7.42 -16.50 -5.50
C GLY A 2 -5.91 -16.56 -5.21
N LYS A 3 -5.10 -16.07 -6.16
CA LYS A 3 -3.65 -15.88 -5.93
C LYS A 3 -3.30 -14.43 -5.61
N ASP A 4 -4.29 -13.56 -5.60
CA ASP A 4 -4.23 -12.12 -5.41
C ASP A 4 -4.53 -11.74 -3.96
N TRP A 5 -4.12 -10.52 -3.61
CA TRP A 5 -4.23 -10.01 -2.24
C TRP A 5 -5.20 -8.84 -2.16
N ASN A 6 -5.98 -8.83 -1.08
CA ASN A 6 -6.71 -7.66 -0.61
C ASN A 6 -6.15 -7.29 0.75
N VAL A 7 -5.47 -6.16 0.82
CA VAL A 7 -4.79 -5.66 2.01
C VAL A 7 -5.51 -4.40 2.48
N VAL A 8 -5.72 -4.32 3.80
CA VAL A 8 -6.32 -3.16 4.43
C VAL A 8 -5.29 -2.56 5.39
N ILE A 9 -4.96 -1.28 5.18
CA ILE A 9 -4.12 -0.48 6.08
C ILE A 9 -5.06 0.46 6.83
N THR A 10 -5.16 0.29 8.14
CA THR A 10 -6.08 1.05 8.98
C THR A 10 -5.43 1.47 10.28
N GLY A 11 -5.84 2.60 10.83
CA GLY A 11 -5.32 3.08 12.11
C GLY A 11 -5.98 4.36 12.60
N GLY A 12 -5.70 4.72 13.85
CA GLY A 12 -6.32 5.85 14.53
C GLY A 12 -7.66 5.48 15.20
N GLU A 13 -8.44 6.50 15.56
CA GLU A 13 -9.61 6.32 16.43
C GLU A 13 -10.85 5.87 15.64
N ILE A 14 -11.12 6.54 14.51
CA ILE A 14 -12.28 6.28 13.65
C ILE A 14 -11.81 6.20 12.20
N PRO A 15 -11.05 5.16 11.82
CA PRO A 15 -10.57 5.02 10.45
C PRO A 15 -11.74 4.89 9.47
N HIS A 16 -11.65 5.64 8.38
CA HIS A 16 -12.59 5.55 7.26
C HIS A 16 -11.83 5.49 5.94
N LEU A 17 -12.49 5.01 4.88
CA LEU A 17 -11.86 4.84 3.58
C LEU A 17 -11.33 6.20 3.08
N GLY A 18 -10.02 6.29 2.86
CA GLY A 18 -9.38 7.47 2.29
C GLY A 18 -8.89 7.22 0.86
N ALA A 19 -8.33 6.04 0.59
CA ALA A 19 -7.88 5.66 -0.74
C ALA A 19 -7.94 4.15 -0.99
N VAL A 20 -8.08 3.77 -2.25
CA VAL A 20 -7.86 2.41 -2.73
C VAL A 20 -6.87 2.41 -3.89
N ALA A 21 -5.92 1.47 -3.88
CA ALA A 21 -4.90 1.33 -4.90
C ALA A 21 -4.83 -0.13 -5.41
N LEU A 22 -4.85 -0.32 -6.72
CA LEU A 22 -4.63 -1.61 -7.37
C LEU A 22 -3.24 -1.63 -7.98
N GLY A 23 -2.37 -2.50 -7.47
CA GLY A 23 -1.07 -2.84 -8.02
C GLY A 23 -1.16 -4.08 -8.91
N ILE A 24 -0.62 -3.99 -10.13
CA ILE A 24 -0.52 -5.10 -11.08
C ILE A 24 0.97 -5.33 -11.39
N PRO A 25 1.51 -6.53 -11.10
CA PRO A 25 2.91 -6.85 -11.34
C PRO A 25 3.20 -6.86 -12.85
N ARG A 26 4.38 -6.38 -13.23
CA ARG A 26 4.87 -6.39 -14.62
C ARG A 26 6.40 -6.29 -14.64
N PRO A 27 7.09 -6.68 -15.73
CA PRO A 27 8.52 -6.45 -15.89
C PRO A 27 8.85 -4.95 -15.83
N SER A 28 9.90 -4.53 -15.12
CA SER A 28 10.30 -3.12 -15.05
C SER A 28 10.63 -2.53 -16.44
N LEU A 29 10.41 -1.22 -16.62
CA LEU A 29 10.71 -0.54 -17.89
C LEU A 29 12.22 -0.31 -18.05
N ARG A 30 12.95 -0.25 -16.92
CA ARG A 30 14.39 -0.02 -16.88
C ARG A 30 15.17 -1.33 -17.02
N ASP A 31 14.67 -2.39 -16.39
CA ASP A 31 15.29 -3.72 -16.42
C ASP A 31 14.20 -4.81 -16.44
N PRO A 32 13.92 -5.44 -17.58
CA PRO A 32 12.90 -6.47 -17.69
C PRO A 32 13.12 -7.70 -16.80
N ALA A 33 14.33 -7.92 -16.27
CA ALA A 33 14.60 -9.02 -15.33
C ALA A 33 14.06 -8.74 -13.91
N VAL A 34 13.72 -7.49 -13.61
CA VAL A 34 13.19 -7.08 -12.30
C VAL A 34 11.68 -6.90 -12.37
N THR A 35 10.95 -7.54 -11.47
CA THR A 35 9.50 -7.32 -11.33
C THR A 35 9.25 -5.95 -10.69
N SER A 36 8.37 -5.17 -11.33
CA SER A 36 7.81 -3.92 -10.83
C SER A 36 6.29 -4.02 -10.85
N ALA A 37 5.59 -2.91 -10.62
CA ALA A 37 4.15 -2.85 -10.70
C ALA A 37 3.68 -1.54 -11.36
N THR A 38 2.54 -1.63 -12.02
CA THR A 38 1.72 -0.46 -12.37
C THR A 38 0.66 -0.30 -11.29
N VAL A 39 0.40 0.94 -10.86
CA VAL A 39 -0.59 1.23 -9.82
C VAL A 39 -1.64 2.20 -10.32
N SER A 40 -2.90 1.84 -10.15
CA SER A 40 -4.05 2.74 -10.32
C SER A 40 -4.60 3.08 -8.94
N VAL A 41 -4.92 4.36 -8.70
CA VAL A 41 -5.35 4.84 -7.37
C VAL A 41 -6.64 5.62 -7.51
N MET A 42 -7.52 5.43 -6.54
CA MET A 42 -8.74 6.22 -6.35
C MET A 42 -8.75 6.74 -4.92
N THR A 43 -8.60 8.05 -4.78
CA THR A 43 -8.59 8.76 -3.50
C THR A 43 -9.93 9.45 -3.30
N LEU A 44 -10.51 9.34 -2.11
CA LEU A 44 -11.70 10.11 -1.77
C LEU A 44 -11.37 11.60 -1.71
N THR A 45 -12.34 12.47 -2.02
CA THR A 45 -12.09 13.91 -2.05
C THR A 45 -11.70 14.42 -0.65
N GLY A 46 -10.60 15.17 -0.56
CA GLY A 46 -10.09 15.69 0.72
C GLY A 46 -9.17 14.74 1.50
N HIS A 47 -8.97 13.52 0.99
CA HIS A 47 -8.12 12.51 1.59
C HIS A 47 -6.69 12.53 1.06
N LYS A 48 -5.76 11.93 1.83
CA LYS A 48 -4.31 11.85 1.52
C LYS A 48 -3.74 10.45 1.63
N GLU A 49 -4.59 9.46 1.90
CA GLU A 49 -4.21 8.07 2.11
C GLU A 49 -3.61 7.43 0.85
N ASP A 50 -3.66 8.10 -0.31
CA ASP A 50 -2.93 7.67 -1.51
C ASP A 50 -1.40 7.73 -1.33
N GLU A 51 -0.91 8.59 -0.44
CA GLU A 51 0.51 8.62 -0.06
C GLU A 51 0.95 7.30 0.60
N VAL A 52 0.02 6.55 1.18
CA VAL A 52 0.26 5.24 1.80
C VAL A 52 -0.17 4.09 0.87
N ALA A 53 -1.38 4.16 0.32
CA ALA A 53 -1.98 3.09 -0.47
C ALA A 53 -1.21 2.83 -1.77
N ARG A 54 -0.77 3.89 -2.47
CA ARG A 54 -0.05 3.77 -3.74
C ARG A 54 1.30 3.05 -3.59
N PRO A 55 2.23 3.48 -2.71
CA PRO A 55 3.50 2.78 -2.54
C PRO A 55 3.30 1.39 -1.95
N ALA A 56 2.33 1.18 -1.05
CA ALA A 56 2.03 -0.15 -0.52
C ALA A 56 1.60 -1.13 -1.62
N ALA A 57 0.67 -0.72 -2.49
CA ALA A 57 0.22 -1.55 -3.62
C ALA A 57 1.36 -1.83 -4.61
N HIS A 58 2.19 -0.82 -4.90
CA HIS A 58 3.37 -0.99 -5.75
C HIS A 58 4.34 -2.01 -5.15
N PHE A 59 4.70 -1.83 -3.88
CA PHE A 59 5.64 -2.69 -3.17
C PHE A 59 5.14 -4.13 -3.13
N LEU A 60 3.92 -4.35 -2.64
CA LEU A 60 3.37 -5.69 -2.49
C LEU A 60 3.21 -6.40 -3.82
N ALA A 61 2.64 -5.76 -4.84
CA ALA A 61 2.50 -6.37 -6.16
C ALA A 61 3.87 -6.71 -6.78
N SER A 62 4.86 -5.82 -6.65
CA SER A 62 6.21 -6.06 -7.17
C SER A 62 6.92 -7.21 -6.47
N ARG A 63 6.69 -7.40 -5.16
CA ARG A 63 7.36 -8.41 -4.33
C ARG A 63 6.68 -9.77 -4.37
N LEU A 64 5.35 -9.79 -4.39
CA LEU A 64 4.56 -11.02 -4.39
C LEU A 64 4.34 -11.56 -5.82
N GLY A 65 4.57 -10.74 -6.86
CA GLY A 65 4.41 -11.16 -8.25
C GLY A 65 2.97 -11.43 -8.67
N VAL A 66 1.99 -10.92 -7.90
CA VAL A 66 0.56 -11.11 -8.10
C VAL A 66 -0.19 -9.77 -7.94
N PRO A 67 -1.41 -9.63 -8.48
CA PRO A 67 -2.22 -8.42 -8.25
C PRO A 67 -2.53 -8.21 -6.76
N VAL A 68 -2.50 -6.95 -6.33
CA VAL A 68 -2.76 -6.55 -4.95
C VAL A 68 -3.65 -5.32 -4.93
N VAL A 69 -4.78 -5.39 -4.24
CA VAL A 69 -5.58 -4.23 -3.86
C VAL A 69 -5.18 -3.81 -2.44
N VAL A 70 -4.90 -2.53 -2.25
CA VAL A 70 -4.69 -1.92 -0.94
C VAL A 70 -5.78 -0.89 -0.69
N SER A 71 -6.53 -1.08 0.39
CA SER A 71 -7.47 -0.08 0.92
C SER A 71 -6.81 0.60 2.11
N CYS A 72 -6.78 1.93 2.15
CA CYS A 72 -6.17 2.68 3.24
C CYS A 72 -7.15 3.68 3.86
N GLY A 73 -7.19 3.70 5.18
CA GLY A 73 -8.00 4.62 5.97
C GLY A 73 -7.38 4.87 7.33
N ILE A 74 -6.83 6.08 7.54
CA ILE A 74 -6.16 6.43 8.80
C ILE A 74 -6.73 7.76 9.26
N HIS A 75 -7.30 7.79 10.46
CA HIS A 75 -7.91 9.02 11.00
C HIS A 75 -7.27 9.41 12.32
N ASN A 76 -6.60 10.56 12.33
CA ASN A 76 -6.04 11.18 13.52
C ASN A 76 -6.26 12.70 13.45
N ASP A 77 -7.10 13.23 14.34
CA ASP A 77 -7.51 14.63 14.39
C ASP A 77 -6.35 15.62 14.55
N ASN A 78 -5.24 15.18 15.17
CA ASN A 78 -4.09 16.02 15.48
C ASN A 78 -2.83 15.62 14.71
N ILE A 79 -2.98 14.94 13.56
CA ILE A 79 -1.83 14.44 12.79
C ILE A 79 -0.90 15.59 12.38
N ARG A 80 0.36 15.50 12.79
CA ARG A 80 1.42 16.41 12.35
C ARG A 80 2.17 15.80 11.19
N GLN A 81 2.90 16.64 10.45
CA GLN A 81 3.69 16.17 9.32
C GLN A 81 4.80 15.19 9.74
N GLU A 82 5.35 15.34 10.94
CA GLU A 82 6.28 14.38 11.56
C GLU A 82 5.65 13.01 11.82
N ASP A 83 4.37 12.97 12.23
CA ASP A 83 3.63 11.73 12.44
C ASP A 83 3.41 10.98 11.13
N ILE A 84 3.18 11.69 10.02
CA ILE A 84 3.03 11.08 8.69
C ILE A 84 4.28 10.28 8.31
N GLN A 85 5.48 10.84 8.55
CA GLN A 85 6.73 10.13 8.25
C GLN A 85 6.89 8.87 9.12
N HIS A 86 6.55 8.97 10.39
CA HIS A 86 6.60 7.82 11.30
C HIS A 86 5.59 6.73 10.89
N ILE A 87 4.37 7.11 10.55
CA ILE A 87 3.33 6.19 10.04
C ILE A 87 3.82 5.48 8.78
N ASN A 88 4.41 6.21 7.83
CA ASN A 88 4.98 5.60 6.63
C ASN A 88 6.09 4.58 6.95
N GLY A 89 6.92 4.86 7.96
CA GLY A 89 7.93 3.90 8.46
C GLY A 89 7.29 2.63 9.02
N MET A 90 6.32 2.76 9.93
CA MET A 90 5.60 1.63 10.52
C MET A 90 4.87 0.79 9.46
N VAL A 91 4.23 1.45 8.50
CA VAL A 91 3.59 0.77 7.37
C VAL A 91 4.63 -0.01 6.58
N GLN A 92 5.77 0.59 6.24
CA GLN A 92 6.81 -0.10 5.47
C GLN A 92 7.38 -1.32 6.22
N GLU A 93 7.55 -1.24 7.53
CA GLU A 93 7.94 -2.39 8.38
C GLU A 93 6.89 -3.49 8.32
N ALA A 94 5.61 -3.17 8.53
CA ALA A 94 4.52 -4.14 8.46
C ALA A 94 4.40 -4.80 7.08
N LEU A 95 4.62 -4.05 5.99
CA LEU A 95 4.63 -4.60 4.62
C LEU A 95 5.80 -5.56 4.41
N ASN A 96 6.98 -5.27 4.97
CA ASN A 96 8.12 -6.17 4.88
C ASN A 96 7.85 -7.48 5.61
N ASP A 97 7.23 -7.42 6.79
CA ASP A 97 6.87 -8.61 7.56
C ASP A 97 5.80 -9.44 6.85
N LEU A 98 4.78 -8.78 6.27
CA LEU A 98 3.79 -9.47 5.43
C LEU A 98 4.45 -10.22 4.27
N VAL A 99 5.39 -9.59 3.55
CA VAL A 99 6.11 -10.25 2.45
C VAL A 99 6.96 -11.41 2.96
N ARG A 100 7.60 -11.29 4.12
CA ARG A 100 8.38 -12.39 4.72
C ARG A 100 7.51 -13.59 5.05
N GLU A 101 6.34 -13.36 5.65
CA GLU A 101 5.40 -14.43 5.99
C GLU A 101 4.75 -15.06 4.75
N ALA A 102 4.49 -14.28 3.71
CA ALA A 102 3.89 -14.77 2.48
C ALA A 102 4.87 -15.57 1.59
N CYS A 103 6.17 -15.32 1.70
CA CYS A 103 7.22 -15.92 0.88
C CYS A 103 8.13 -16.92 1.63
N GLY A 104 8.00 -17.02 2.96
CA GLY A 104 8.67 -18.02 3.80
C GLY A 104 7.97 -19.36 3.78
#